data_AF-A0A2M7Z911-F1
#
_entry.id   AF-A0A2M7Z911-F1
#
_cell.length_a   1.000
_cell.length_b   1.000
_cell.length_c   1.000
_cell.angle_alpha   90.00
_cell.angle_beta   90.00
_cell.angle_gamma   90.00
#
_symmetry.space_group_name_H-M   'P 1'
#
loop_
_entity.id
_entity.type
_entity.pdbx_description
1 polymer ?
#
loop_
_entity_poly.entity_id
_entity_poly.type
_entity_poly.pdbx_seq_one_letter_code
_entity_poly.pdbx_strand_id
1 'polypeptide(L)'
;MKSFTLIETLIAIFVFTLAMGAVSGLILMAYRTQSYTWQQSIAIDEARKGIETMVKEIRMAGEGEDGSYPIEIAEDKEFMFYGDIDKDGKTEKVRYFLGTVNSGNQTQECQTSTQGSSCSVSFSNFLKGNLISAQVKISVDGDLGQNNKEYVDIYADGQKLATLCLTGCSDCTGTWQGSQTFDVTNFASDNLISFLAQGSSYVGPACPSPLNYTMKAKFEFSFTEDISALSHEFKKGVIDPVIDAGGKISYPSDQEKVSLLTSYIRNVPPIFEYYDQNGNKITDYPARLKDTKMMKVYLVVNIDPNRPPNEFELESSVQLRNLKNE
;
A
#
# COMPACT_ATOMS: atom_id res chain seq x y z
N MET A 1 32.37 40.95 -57.47
CA MET A 1 31.68 39.88 -56.70
C MET A 1 31.88 38.60 -57.46
N LYS A 2 32.55 37.58 -56.89
CA LYS A 2 32.66 36.27 -57.56
C LYS A 2 31.30 35.59 -57.43
N SER A 3 30.65 35.31 -58.55
CA SER A 3 29.37 34.60 -58.60
C SER A 3 29.61 33.11 -58.36
N PHE A 4 28.82 32.50 -57.47
CA PHE A 4 28.88 31.07 -57.21
C PHE A 4 28.42 30.27 -58.42
N THR A 5 29.13 29.19 -58.73
CA THR A 5 28.75 28.28 -59.81
C THR A 5 27.65 27.32 -59.35
N LEU A 6 26.76 26.88 -60.25
CA LEU A 6 25.66 25.97 -59.92
C LEU A 6 26.14 24.64 -59.30
N ILE A 7 27.34 24.17 -59.68
CA ILE A 7 27.95 22.96 -59.13
C ILE A 7 28.35 23.16 -57.66
N GLU A 8 28.83 24.35 -57.31
CA GLU A 8 29.31 24.68 -55.96
C GLU A 8 28.14 24.78 -54.97
N THR A 9 27.00 25.33 -55.40
CA THR A 9 25.78 25.37 -54.56
C THR A 9 25.18 23.98 -54.34
N LEU A 10 25.21 23.10 -55.35
CA LEU A 10 24.74 21.71 -55.23
C LEU A 10 25.60 20.90 -54.24
N ILE A 11 26.93 21.03 -54.32
CA ILE A 11 27.85 20.37 -53.40
C ILE A 11 27.64 20.90 -51.97
N ALA A 12 27.48 22.21 -51.80
CA ALA A 12 27.24 22.81 -50.49
C ALA A 12 25.94 22.31 -49.84
N ILE A 13 24.84 22.22 -50.61
CA ILE A 13 23.56 21.69 -50.11
C ILE A 13 23.72 20.22 -49.70
N PHE A 14 24.39 19.40 -50.51
CA PHE A 14 24.59 17.98 -50.21
C PHE A 14 25.41 17.76 -48.93
N VAL A 15 26.50 18.50 -48.75
CA VAL A 15 27.32 18.41 -47.54
C VAL A 15 26.53 18.92 -46.32
N PHE A 16 25.77 20.01 -46.49
CA PHE A 16 24.96 20.57 -45.42
C PHE A 16 23.85 19.62 -44.96
N THR A 17 23.15 18.95 -45.88
CA THR A 17 22.10 17.98 -45.51
C THR A 17 22.69 16.75 -44.82
N LEU A 18 23.85 16.25 -45.27
CA LEU A 18 24.58 15.18 -44.59
C LEU A 18 24.98 15.58 -43.16
N ALA A 19 25.54 16.78 -43.01
CA ALA A 19 25.93 17.31 -41.71
C ALA A 19 24.71 17.48 -40.78
N MET A 20 23.61 18.06 -41.28
CA MET A 20 22.39 18.26 -40.50
C MET A 20 21.72 16.94 -40.12
N GLY A 21 21.77 15.94 -41.00
CA GLY A 21 21.30 14.58 -40.73
C GLY A 21 22.11 13.89 -39.62
N ALA A 22 23.44 14.01 -39.66
CA ALA A 22 24.31 13.48 -38.60
C ALA A 22 24.05 14.15 -37.25
N VAL A 23 23.94 15.49 -37.23
CA VAL A 23 23.63 16.26 -36.01
C VAL A 23 22.25 15.87 -35.47
N SER A 24 21.23 15.78 -36.32
CA SER A 24 19.87 15.39 -35.90
C SER A 24 19.84 13.96 -35.35
N GLY A 25 20.59 13.04 -35.97
CA GLY A 25 20.75 11.66 -35.48
C GLY A 25 21.41 11.60 -34.10
N LEU A 26 22.48 12.37 -33.90
CA LEU A 26 23.15 12.49 -32.60
C LEU A 26 22.24 13.10 -31.54
N ILE A 27 21.44 14.12 -31.89
CA ILE A 27 20.48 14.74 -30.98
C ILE A 27 19.41 13.72 -30.54
N LEU A 28 18.80 12.98 -31.48
CA LEU A 28 17.80 11.96 -31.15
C LEU A 28 18.39 10.83 -30.30
N MET A 29 19.62 10.41 -30.60
CA MET A 29 20.35 9.43 -29.80
C MET A 29 20.59 9.95 -28.38
N ALA A 30 21.11 11.18 -28.24
CA ALA A 30 21.38 11.82 -26.96
C ALA A 30 20.12 11.96 -26.10
N TYR A 31 19.00 12.42 -26.67
CA TYR A 31 17.73 12.54 -25.93
C TYR A 31 17.22 11.19 -25.42
N ARG A 32 17.32 10.12 -26.23
CA ARG A 32 16.88 8.77 -25.83
C ARG A 32 17.81 8.10 -24.82
N THR A 33 19.10 8.44 -24.79
CA THR A 33 20.06 7.92 -23.80
C THR A 33 20.00 8.69 -22.49
N GLN A 34 19.81 10.02 -22.55
CA GLN A 34 19.88 10.90 -21.38
C GLN A 34 18.76 10.65 -20.37
N SER A 35 17.52 10.41 -20.81
CA SER A 35 16.41 10.16 -19.88
C SER A 35 16.59 8.87 -19.10
N TYR A 36 17.08 7.82 -19.76
CA TYR A 36 17.27 6.50 -19.15
C TYR A 36 18.41 6.48 -18.13
N THR A 37 19.58 7.02 -18.48
CA THR A 37 20.72 7.09 -17.57
C THR A 37 20.41 7.95 -16.35
N TRP A 38 19.63 9.02 -16.53
CA TRP A 38 19.17 9.87 -15.44
C TRP A 38 18.22 9.13 -14.50
N GLN A 39 17.20 8.47 -15.03
CA GLN A 39 16.27 7.67 -14.24
C GLN A 39 17.02 6.57 -13.46
N GLN A 40 17.94 5.84 -14.10
CA GLN A 40 18.72 4.79 -13.47
C GLN A 40 19.53 5.33 -12.29
N SER A 41 20.15 6.50 -12.45
CA SER A 41 20.89 7.15 -11.36
C SER A 41 20.00 7.55 -10.19
N ILE A 42 18.77 8.01 -10.44
CA ILE A 42 17.80 8.34 -9.39
C ILE A 42 17.42 7.09 -8.61
N ALA A 43 17.02 6.01 -9.31
CA ALA A 43 16.62 4.77 -8.65
C ALA A 43 17.74 4.18 -7.76
N ILE A 44 18.99 4.24 -8.23
CA ILE A 44 20.16 3.79 -7.46
C ILE A 44 20.40 4.68 -6.24
N ASP A 45 20.29 6.00 -6.38
CA ASP A 45 20.50 6.94 -5.27
C ASP A 45 19.40 6.80 -4.19
N GLU A 46 18.15 6.65 -4.61
CA GLU A 46 17.01 6.36 -3.74
C GLU A 46 17.20 5.04 -2.98
N ALA A 47 17.56 3.97 -3.69
CA ALA A 47 17.83 2.67 -3.08
C ALA A 47 18.97 2.72 -2.06
N ARG A 48 20.07 3.42 -2.40
CA ARG A 48 21.20 3.62 -1.49
C ARG A 48 20.78 4.35 -0.23
N LYS A 49 20.07 5.48 -0.36
CA LYS A 49 19.56 6.26 0.78
C LYS A 49 18.59 5.45 1.63
N GLY A 50 17.73 4.65 1.00
CA GLY A 50 16.82 3.74 1.69
C GLY A 50 17.56 2.72 2.55
N ILE A 51 18.57 2.05 2.00
CA ILE A 51 19.41 1.09 2.73
C ILE A 51 20.21 1.78 3.84
N GLU A 52 20.82 2.94 3.59
CA GLU A 52 21.59 3.68 4.59
C GLU A 52 20.72 4.09 5.78
N THR A 53 19.51 4.58 5.51
CA THR A 53 18.51 4.93 6.52
C THR A 53 18.11 3.71 7.32
N MET A 54 17.77 2.62 6.64
CA MET A 54 17.42 1.35 7.27
C MET A 54 18.54 0.83 8.19
N VAL A 55 19.78 0.75 7.72
CA VAL A 55 20.90 0.27 8.55
C VAL A 55 21.11 1.17 9.77
N LYS A 56 20.92 2.48 9.63
CA LYS A 56 21.00 3.41 10.76
C LYS A 56 19.87 3.16 11.77
N GLU A 57 18.64 2.96 11.32
CA GLU A 57 17.48 2.71 12.18
C GLU A 57 17.56 1.36 12.89
N ILE A 58 17.98 0.30 12.19
CA ILE A 58 18.20 -1.02 12.80
C ILE A 58 19.25 -0.97 13.91
N ARG A 59 20.27 -0.11 13.78
CA ARG A 59 21.28 0.08 14.85
C ARG A 59 20.71 0.76 16.09
N MET A 60 19.55 1.40 15.99
CA MET A 60 18.81 2.02 17.08
C MET A 60 17.70 1.12 17.63
N ALA A 61 17.56 -0.11 17.13
CA ALA A 61 16.55 -1.04 17.60
C ALA A 61 16.66 -1.29 19.12
N GLY A 62 15.51 -1.28 19.79
CA GLY A 62 15.36 -1.37 21.23
C GLY A 62 14.07 -2.09 21.61
N GLU A 63 13.85 -2.31 22.90
CA GLU A 63 12.62 -2.95 23.39
C GLU A 63 11.40 -2.08 23.07
N GLY A 64 10.31 -2.69 22.63
CA GLY A 64 9.05 -2.00 22.35
C GLY A 64 8.46 -1.36 23.61
N GLU A 65 7.63 -0.33 23.45
CA GLU A 65 6.94 0.30 24.58
C GLU A 65 6.03 -0.69 25.34
N ASP A 66 5.54 -1.72 24.64
CA ASP A 66 4.71 -2.79 25.19
C ASP A 66 5.53 -3.93 25.85
N GLY A 67 6.86 -3.81 25.91
CA GLY A 67 7.77 -4.85 26.39
C GLY A 67 8.12 -5.91 25.35
N SER A 68 7.80 -5.67 24.08
CA SER A 68 8.19 -6.56 22.98
C SER A 68 9.69 -6.57 22.75
N TYR A 69 10.20 -7.72 22.30
CA TYR A 69 11.62 -7.85 21.94
C TYR A 69 11.99 -6.92 20.78
N PRO A 70 13.24 -6.44 20.70
CA PRO A 70 13.63 -5.47 19.68
C PRO A 70 13.40 -5.87 18.24
N ILE A 71 13.36 -7.16 17.93
CA ILE A 71 13.06 -7.67 16.60
C ILE A 71 11.85 -8.58 16.72
N GLU A 72 10.84 -8.33 15.89
CA GLU A 72 9.61 -9.12 15.85
C GLU A 72 9.66 -10.17 14.75
N ILE A 73 10.06 -9.77 13.54
CA ILE A 73 10.11 -10.64 12.36
C ILE A 73 11.45 -10.48 11.63
N ALA A 74 12.02 -11.60 11.22
CA ALA A 74 13.26 -11.70 10.46
C ALA A 74 13.09 -12.68 9.29
N GLU A 75 12.25 -12.30 8.31
CA GLU A 75 11.98 -13.07 7.10
C GLU A 75 12.91 -12.67 5.94
N ASP A 76 12.85 -13.40 4.84
CA ASP A 76 13.69 -13.19 3.65
C ASP A 76 13.34 -11.91 2.86
N LYS A 77 12.08 -11.47 2.94
CA LYS A 77 11.51 -10.29 2.26
C LYS A 77 11.03 -9.19 3.20
N GLU A 78 10.95 -9.49 4.49
CA GLU A 78 10.36 -8.63 5.51
C GLU A 78 11.19 -8.66 6.80
N PHE A 79 11.42 -7.48 7.36
CA PHE A 79 12.09 -7.31 8.63
C PHE A 79 11.31 -6.32 9.50
N MET A 80 10.88 -6.76 10.68
CA MET A 80 10.18 -5.92 11.65
C MET A 80 10.96 -5.81 12.94
N PHE A 81 11.10 -4.58 13.43
CA PHE A 81 11.80 -4.27 14.67
C PHE A 81 11.15 -3.08 15.36
N TYR A 82 11.48 -2.93 16.64
CA TYR A 82 11.05 -1.80 17.45
C TYR A 82 12.23 -0.85 17.67
N GLY A 83 12.00 0.45 17.62
CA GLY A 83 13.03 1.44 17.89
C GLY A 83 12.49 2.86 17.81
N ASP A 84 13.05 3.74 18.64
CA ASP A 84 12.84 5.19 18.59
C ASP A 84 13.59 5.77 17.37
N ILE A 85 12.90 5.89 16.24
CA ILE A 85 13.50 6.31 14.96
C ILE A 85 13.53 7.82 14.78
N ASP A 86 12.62 8.55 15.43
CA ASP A 86 12.47 10.00 15.31
C ASP A 86 13.00 10.79 16.53
N LYS A 87 13.40 10.09 17.59
CA LYS A 87 13.97 10.61 18.84
C LYS A 87 12.98 11.41 19.68
N ASP A 88 11.69 11.08 19.61
CA ASP A 88 10.67 11.68 20.45
C ASP A 88 10.53 11.01 21.84
N GLY A 89 11.25 9.90 22.05
CA GLY A 89 11.26 9.14 23.30
C GLY A 89 10.16 8.08 23.40
N LYS A 90 9.44 7.81 22.32
CA LYS A 90 8.57 6.66 22.15
C LYS A 90 9.24 5.67 21.21
N THR A 91 8.87 4.40 21.35
CA THR A 91 9.39 3.34 20.50
C THR A 91 8.36 2.97 19.44
N GLU A 92 8.68 3.22 18.16
CA GLU A 92 7.84 2.83 17.03
C GLU A 92 8.05 1.36 16.65
N LYS A 93 7.04 0.78 16.01
CA LYS A 93 7.18 -0.49 15.28
C LYS A 93 7.48 -0.18 13.81
N VAL A 94 8.64 -0.64 13.34
CA VAL A 94 9.15 -0.35 12.00
C VAL A 94 9.23 -1.64 11.19
N ARG A 95 8.69 -1.59 9.96
CA ARG A 95 8.62 -2.72 9.02
C ARG A 95 9.31 -2.35 7.72
N TYR A 96 10.40 -3.04 7.38
CA TYR A 96 11.00 -2.96 6.06
C TYR A 96 10.59 -4.18 5.25
N PHE A 97 10.06 -3.96 4.04
CA PHE A 97 9.54 -5.06 3.25
C PHE A 97 9.69 -4.81 1.75
N LEU A 98 9.85 -5.90 1.01
CA LEU A 98 9.73 -5.92 -0.43
C LEU A 98 8.27 -6.18 -0.80
N GLY A 99 7.58 -5.18 -1.35
CA GLY A 99 6.16 -5.30 -1.66
C GLY A 99 5.59 -4.13 -2.42
N THR A 100 4.61 -4.40 -3.27
CA THR A 100 3.78 -3.34 -3.85
C THR A 100 2.51 -3.22 -3.03
N VAL A 101 2.19 -1.99 -2.62
CA VAL A 101 0.94 -1.69 -1.93
C VAL A 101 0.00 -1.24 -3.03
N ASN A 102 -1.04 -2.04 -3.27
CA ASN A 102 -2.07 -1.70 -4.20
C ASN A 102 -3.33 -1.32 -3.43
N SER A 103 -4.08 -0.38 -3.97
CA SER A 103 -5.39 -0.02 -3.43
C SER A 103 -6.45 -0.20 -4.50
N GLY A 104 -7.57 -0.79 -4.11
CA GLY A 104 -8.73 -0.96 -4.96
C GLY A 104 -9.96 -0.34 -4.33
N ASN A 105 -10.91 0.05 -5.18
CA ASN A 105 -12.24 0.43 -4.75
C ASN A 105 -13.29 -0.27 -5.63
N GLN A 106 -14.44 -0.57 -5.03
CA GLN A 106 -15.59 -1.15 -5.69
C GLN A 106 -16.85 -0.55 -5.07
N THR A 107 -17.82 -0.22 -5.90
CA THR A 107 -19.09 0.33 -5.44
C THR A 107 -20.22 -0.58 -5.89
N GLN A 108 -21.07 -0.99 -4.95
CA GLN A 108 -22.30 -1.71 -5.25
C GLN A 108 -23.47 -1.08 -4.50
N GLU A 109 -24.67 -1.25 -5.07
CA GLU A 109 -25.91 -0.74 -4.53
C GLU A 109 -26.94 -1.86 -4.49
N CYS A 110 -27.76 -1.90 -3.44
CA CYS A 110 -28.90 -2.79 -3.35
C CYS A 110 -30.15 -2.02 -2.95
N GLN A 111 -31.32 -2.52 -3.34
CA GLN A 111 -32.60 -1.92 -2.97
C GLN A 111 -33.65 -2.99 -2.65
N THR A 112 -34.66 -2.58 -1.91
CA THR A 112 -35.89 -3.34 -1.66
C THR A 112 -37.10 -2.43 -1.85
N SER A 113 -38.20 -3.01 -2.32
CA SER A 113 -39.52 -2.35 -2.43
C SER A 113 -40.54 -2.95 -1.46
N THR A 114 -40.09 -3.79 -0.52
CA THR A 114 -40.93 -4.42 0.51
C THR A 114 -40.63 -3.82 1.88
N GLN A 115 -41.69 -3.49 2.62
CA GLN A 115 -41.64 -2.96 3.98
C GLN A 115 -40.78 -3.83 4.91
N GLY A 116 -39.86 -3.22 5.66
CA GLY A 116 -39.00 -3.90 6.64
C GLY A 116 -38.13 -5.03 6.10
N SER A 117 -37.92 -5.08 4.78
CA SER A 117 -37.09 -6.08 4.14
C SER A 117 -35.61 -5.68 4.15
N SER A 118 -34.76 -6.60 3.70
CA SER A 118 -33.32 -6.40 3.57
C SER A 118 -32.87 -6.48 2.11
N CYS A 119 -31.69 -5.94 1.84
CA CYS A 119 -30.97 -6.13 0.59
C CYS A 119 -29.50 -6.39 0.87
N SER A 120 -28.82 -7.14 0.00
CA SER A 120 -27.42 -7.52 0.18
C SER A 120 -26.58 -7.29 -1.06
N VAL A 121 -25.29 -7.06 -0.85
CA VAL A 121 -24.25 -7.05 -1.88
C VAL A 121 -23.07 -7.88 -1.41
N SER A 122 -22.31 -8.46 -2.34
CA SER A 122 -21.09 -9.18 -2.02
C SER A 122 -19.96 -8.74 -2.94
N PHE A 123 -18.80 -8.48 -2.36
CA PHE A 123 -17.56 -8.20 -3.09
C PHE A 123 -16.69 -9.44 -3.01
N SER A 124 -16.18 -9.92 -4.15
CA SER A 124 -15.36 -11.14 -4.21
C SER A 124 -14.20 -10.95 -5.16
N ASN A 125 -13.12 -11.73 -4.94
CA ASN A 125 -11.93 -11.73 -5.80
C ASN A 125 -11.32 -10.33 -6.00
N PHE A 126 -11.38 -9.50 -4.96
CA PHE A 126 -10.86 -8.14 -5.01
C PHE A 126 -9.36 -8.09 -4.69
N LEU A 127 -8.83 -9.10 -4.01
CA LEU A 127 -7.41 -9.26 -3.68
C LEU A 127 -6.65 -10.03 -4.76
N LYS A 128 -5.47 -9.51 -5.08
CA LYS A 128 -4.36 -10.15 -5.80
C LYS A 128 -3.21 -10.50 -4.86
N GLY A 129 -3.13 -9.85 -3.70
CA GLY A 129 -2.13 -10.06 -2.66
C GLY A 129 -2.75 -10.31 -1.30
N ASN A 130 -2.00 -10.01 -0.24
CA ASN A 130 -2.46 -10.10 1.14
C ASN A 130 -3.18 -8.82 1.54
N LEU A 131 -4.36 -8.90 2.16
CA LEU A 131 -5.06 -7.71 2.64
C LEU A 131 -4.25 -6.99 3.74
N ILE A 132 -4.07 -5.68 3.61
CA ILE A 132 -3.52 -4.80 4.65
C ILE A 132 -4.66 -4.15 5.43
N SER A 133 -5.59 -3.50 4.72
CA SER A 133 -6.73 -2.81 5.33
C SER A 133 -7.93 -2.78 4.39
N ALA A 134 -9.13 -2.78 4.95
CA ALA A 134 -10.36 -2.60 4.19
C ALA A 134 -11.33 -1.69 4.94
N GLN A 135 -12.00 -0.83 4.19
CA GLN A 135 -13.03 0.08 4.69
C GLN A 135 -14.23 0.05 3.76
N VAL A 136 -15.40 0.33 4.33
CA VAL A 136 -16.60 0.55 3.55
C VAL A 136 -17.25 1.84 4.01
N LYS A 137 -17.57 2.71 3.05
CA LYS A 137 -18.49 3.81 3.28
C LYS A 137 -19.89 3.37 2.86
N ILE A 138 -20.81 3.47 3.80
CA ILE A 138 -22.19 3.01 3.63
C ILE A 138 -23.11 4.20 3.70
N SER A 139 -24.00 4.30 2.73
CA SER A 139 -25.03 5.33 2.68
C SER A 139 -26.37 4.69 2.36
N VAL A 140 -27.45 5.27 2.88
CA VAL A 140 -28.80 4.74 2.72
C VAL A 140 -29.75 5.82 2.23
N ASP A 141 -30.80 5.43 1.54
CA ASP A 141 -31.92 6.29 1.16
C ASP A 141 -33.23 5.49 1.21
N GLY A 142 -34.33 6.13 1.56
CA GLY A 142 -35.62 5.48 1.75
C GLY A 142 -36.54 6.22 2.71
N ASP A 143 -37.55 5.52 3.19
CA ASP A 143 -38.51 5.98 4.21
C ASP A 143 -37.85 5.89 5.60
N LEU A 144 -37.06 6.92 5.95
CA LEU A 144 -36.11 6.95 7.07
C LEU A 144 -36.23 8.21 7.96
N GLY A 145 -37.37 8.90 7.90
CA GLY A 145 -37.64 10.18 8.56
C GLY A 145 -38.13 10.07 10.00
N GLN A 146 -38.60 8.90 10.43
CA GLN A 146 -39.07 8.68 11.80
C GLN A 146 -37.94 8.27 12.74
N ASN A 147 -37.48 9.27 13.52
CA ASN A 147 -36.51 9.07 14.59
C ASN A 147 -36.88 7.89 15.53
N ASN A 148 -35.89 7.06 15.83
CA ASN A 148 -35.95 5.86 16.68
C ASN A 148 -36.88 4.74 16.19
N LYS A 149 -37.46 4.86 14.99
CA LYS A 149 -38.35 3.84 14.42
C LYS A 149 -37.85 3.35 13.09
N GLU A 150 -37.53 4.26 12.18
CA GLU A 150 -37.04 3.94 10.84
C GLU A 150 -35.52 4.04 10.84
N TYR A 151 -34.87 2.90 10.71
CA TYR A 151 -33.42 2.80 10.69
C TYR A 151 -33.01 1.61 9.83
N VAL A 152 -31.74 1.59 9.44
CA VAL A 152 -31.15 0.50 8.67
C VAL A 152 -30.04 -0.14 9.48
N ASP A 153 -30.21 -1.40 9.82
CA ASP A 153 -29.17 -2.22 10.42
C ASP A 153 -28.25 -2.76 9.31
N ILE A 154 -26.96 -2.55 9.49
CA ILE A 154 -25.93 -3.01 8.58
C ILE A 154 -25.21 -4.18 9.20
N TYR A 155 -25.04 -5.24 8.42
CA TYR A 155 -24.25 -6.40 8.76
C TYR A 155 -23.14 -6.60 7.74
N ALA A 156 -21.96 -7.04 8.19
CA ALA A 156 -20.90 -7.61 7.37
C ALA A 156 -20.70 -9.07 7.78
N ASP A 157 -20.78 -9.98 6.82
CA ASP A 157 -20.67 -11.44 7.00
C ASP A 157 -21.50 -11.99 8.18
N GLY A 158 -22.70 -11.43 8.35
CA GLY A 158 -23.65 -11.82 9.39
C GLY A 158 -23.43 -11.17 10.76
N GLN A 159 -22.35 -10.41 10.96
CA GLN A 159 -22.14 -9.64 12.18
C GLN A 159 -22.63 -8.19 12.01
N LYS A 160 -23.39 -7.68 12.99
CA LYS A 160 -23.90 -6.31 12.95
C LYS A 160 -22.75 -5.31 13.08
N LEU A 161 -22.59 -4.43 12.10
CA LEU A 161 -21.62 -3.33 12.10
C LEU A 161 -22.18 -2.07 12.75
N ALA A 162 -23.37 -1.65 12.33
CA ALA A 162 -23.94 -0.38 12.75
C ALA A 162 -25.45 -0.31 12.51
N THR A 163 -26.06 0.70 13.12
CA THR A 163 -27.42 1.13 12.82
C THR A 163 -27.36 2.54 12.24
N LEU A 164 -27.78 2.69 10.99
CA LEU A 164 -27.82 3.97 10.28
C LEU A 164 -29.22 4.58 10.36
N CYS A 165 -29.29 5.91 10.28
CA CYS A 165 -30.54 6.68 10.29
C CYS A 165 -31.41 6.50 11.54
N LEU A 166 -30.86 6.08 12.68
CA LEU A 166 -31.61 6.06 13.95
C LEU A 166 -32.21 7.44 14.28
N THR A 167 -31.49 8.50 13.93
CA THR A 167 -31.97 9.89 13.92
C THR A 167 -31.35 10.66 12.77
N GLY A 168 -32.03 11.71 12.28
CA GLY A 168 -31.42 12.71 11.39
C GLY A 168 -31.44 12.36 9.90
N CYS A 169 -32.17 11.32 9.50
CA CYS A 169 -32.53 11.09 8.11
C CYS A 169 -33.94 11.62 7.83
N SER A 170 -34.27 11.78 6.56
CA SER A 170 -35.55 12.27 6.05
C SER A 170 -36.15 11.26 5.08
N ASP A 171 -37.47 11.27 4.93
CA ASP A 171 -38.17 10.36 4.03
C ASP A 171 -37.92 10.69 2.55
N CYS A 172 -37.56 9.66 1.79
CA CYS A 172 -37.66 9.62 0.33
C CYS A 172 -37.02 10.82 -0.37
N THR A 173 -35.83 11.21 0.06
CA THR A 173 -35.15 12.41 -0.49
C THR A 173 -34.58 12.18 -1.89
N GLY A 174 -34.40 10.92 -2.29
CA GLY A 174 -33.70 10.57 -3.53
C GLY A 174 -32.20 10.85 -3.46
N THR A 175 -31.67 11.08 -2.26
CA THR A 175 -30.27 11.42 -1.99
C THR A 175 -29.73 10.53 -0.89
N TRP A 176 -28.44 10.23 -0.95
CA TRP A 176 -27.78 9.38 0.03
C TRP A 176 -27.67 10.07 1.41
N GLN A 177 -28.16 9.40 2.44
CA GLN A 177 -28.20 9.84 3.83
C GLN A 177 -27.48 8.84 4.74
N GLY A 178 -27.32 9.20 6.03
CA GLY A 178 -26.76 8.32 7.05
C GLY A 178 -25.34 7.81 6.74
N SER A 179 -24.54 8.59 6.00
CA SER A 179 -23.25 8.13 5.49
C SER A 179 -22.23 7.93 6.60
N GLN A 180 -21.72 6.72 6.77
CA GLN A 180 -20.68 6.38 7.74
C GLN A 180 -19.64 5.45 7.12
N THR A 181 -18.40 5.56 7.57
CA THR A 181 -17.29 4.70 7.14
C THR A 181 -16.92 3.74 8.26
N PHE A 182 -16.73 2.47 7.93
CA PHE A 182 -16.38 1.41 8.87
C PHE A 182 -15.12 0.69 8.41
N ASP A 183 -14.27 0.33 9.37
CA ASP A 183 -13.19 -0.63 9.15
C ASP A 183 -13.80 -2.03 9.08
N VAL A 184 -13.50 -2.74 7.99
CA VAL A 184 -13.97 -4.10 7.71
C VAL A 184 -12.82 -5.04 7.35
N THR A 185 -11.59 -4.69 7.74
CA THR A 185 -10.37 -5.46 7.44
C THR A 185 -10.50 -6.93 7.88
N ASN A 186 -11.01 -7.16 9.08
CA ASN A 186 -11.18 -8.51 9.63
C ASN A 186 -12.24 -9.35 8.90
N PHE A 187 -13.22 -8.71 8.25
CA PHE A 187 -14.27 -9.38 7.48
C PHE A 187 -13.79 -9.70 6.06
N ALA A 188 -12.97 -8.84 5.47
CA ALA A 188 -12.53 -8.94 4.07
C ALA A 188 -11.30 -9.85 3.84
N SER A 189 -10.76 -10.49 4.89
CA SER A 189 -9.50 -11.23 4.84
C SER A 189 -9.57 -12.52 4.01
N ASP A 190 -10.76 -13.07 3.79
CA ASP A 190 -10.99 -14.29 2.99
C ASP A 190 -11.22 -14.00 1.49
N ASN A 191 -10.93 -12.77 1.05
CA ASN A 191 -11.17 -12.30 -0.33
C ASN A 191 -12.65 -12.32 -0.74
N LEU A 192 -13.54 -12.32 0.25
CA LEU A 192 -14.97 -12.19 0.13
C LEU A 192 -15.46 -11.23 1.22
N ILE A 193 -16.49 -10.45 0.95
CA ILE A 193 -17.19 -9.74 2.02
C ILE A 193 -18.61 -9.49 1.57
N SER A 194 -19.57 -9.86 2.41
CA SER A 194 -20.99 -9.72 2.15
C SER A 194 -21.61 -8.71 3.10
N PHE A 195 -22.27 -7.70 2.53
CA PHE A 195 -23.03 -6.73 3.29
C PHE A 195 -24.52 -6.98 3.18
N LEU A 196 -25.22 -6.85 4.30
CA LEU A 196 -26.67 -6.87 4.39
C LEU A 196 -27.13 -5.55 5.01
N ALA A 197 -27.97 -4.82 4.30
CA ALA A 197 -28.74 -3.70 4.84
C ALA A 197 -30.15 -4.18 5.14
N GLN A 198 -30.61 -4.03 6.38
CA GLN A 198 -31.93 -4.44 6.83
C GLN A 198 -32.68 -3.23 7.39
N GLY A 199 -33.78 -2.85 6.73
CA GLY A 199 -34.68 -1.83 7.27
C GLY A 199 -35.45 -2.35 8.47
N SER A 200 -35.72 -1.49 9.45
CA SER A 200 -36.65 -1.79 10.53
C SER A 200 -38.06 -2.07 9.98
N SER A 201 -38.93 -2.73 10.78
CA SER A 201 -40.33 -2.96 10.41
C SER A 201 -41.14 -1.69 10.17
N TYR A 202 -40.63 -0.54 10.61
CA TYR A 202 -41.27 0.76 10.43
C TYR A 202 -40.86 1.45 9.13
N VAL A 203 -39.77 1.04 8.49
CA VAL A 203 -39.40 1.51 7.14
C VAL A 203 -40.51 1.07 6.20
N GLY A 204 -41.36 2.03 5.83
CA GLY A 204 -42.71 1.83 5.33
C GLY A 204 -42.81 1.33 3.89
N PRO A 205 -43.97 1.51 3.24
CA PRO A 205 -44.15 1.12 1.85
C PRO A 205 -43.24 1.95 0.92
N ALA A 206 -43.09 1.50 -0.33
CA ALA A 206 -42.17 2.13 -1.29
C ALA A 206 -42.40 3.65 -1.42
N CYS A 207 -41.30 4.41 -1.50
CA CYS A 207 -41.32 5.84 -1.72
C CYS A 207 -42.14 6.21 -2.96
N PRO A 208 -42.85 7.35 -2.95
CA PRO A 208 -43.64 7.81 -4.08
C PRO A 208 -42.81 7.89 -5.37
N SER A 209 -43.49 7.76 -6.51
CA SER A 209 -42.88 7.97 -7.83
C SER A 209 -42.13 9.32 -7.87
N PRO A 210 -40.88 9.37 -8.37
CA PRO A 210 -40.25 8.37 -9.24
C PRO A 210 -39.36 7.31 -8.54
N LEU A 211 -39.23 7.33 -7.20
CA LEU A 211 -38.23 6.50 -6.50
C LEU A 211 -38.59 5.01 -6.48
N ASN A 212 -39.82 4.64 -6.09
CA ASN A 212 -40.34 3.25 -6.13
C ASN A 212 -39.53 2.18 -5.34
N TYR A 213 -38.62 2.59 -4.45
CA TYR A 213 -37.98 1.73 -3.47
C TYR A 213 -38.39 2.14 -2.05
N THR A 214 -38.46 1.16 -1.15
CA THR A 214 -38.64 1.37 0.29
C THR A 214 -37.32 1.79 0.92
N MET A 215 -36.25 1.09 0.54
CA MET A 215 -34.91 1.33 1.04
C MET A 215 -33.91 0.97 -0.05
N LYS A 216 -32.88 1.78 -0.17
CA LYS A 216 -31.69 1.53 -0.97
C LYS A 216 -30.45 1.78 -0.13
N ALA A 217 -29.43 0.97 -0.33
CA ALA A 217 -28.13 1.11 0.32
C ALA A 217 -27.03 1.11 -0.73
N LYS A 218 -26.02 1.94 -0.52
CA LYS A 218 -24.80 2.04 -1.31
C LYS A 218 -23.61 1.68 -0.44
N PHE A 219 -22.77 0.81 -0.96
CA PHE A 219 -21.54 0.33 -0.32
C PHE A 219 -20.37 0.72 -1.21
N GLU A 220 -19.59 1.68 -0.76
CA GLU A 220 -18.33 2.11 -1.38
C GLU A 220 -17.20 1.41 -0.63
N PHE A 221 -16.86 0.21 -1.10
CA PHE A 221 -15.81 -0.63 -0.52
C PHE A 221 -14.45 -0.22 -1.07
N SER A 222 -13.48 -0.05 -0.19
CA SER A 222 -12.10 0.27 -0.53
C SER A 222 -11.16 -0.59 0.29
N PHE A 223 -10.10 -1.08 -0.32
CA PHE A 223 -9.14 -1.94 0.32
C PHE A 223 -7.73 -1.61 -0.13
N THR A 224 -6.78 -1.96 0.70
CA THR A 224 -5.35 -1.89 0.47
C THR A 224 -4.77 -3.28 0.66
N GLU A 225 -3.94 -3.70 -0.27
CA GLU A 225 -3.32 -5.03 -0.30
C GLU A 225 -1.81 -4.93 -0.51
N ASP A 226 -1.07 -5.88 0.05
CA ASP A 226 0.35 -6.12 -0.19
C ASP A 226 0.51 -7.21 -1.25
N ILE A 227 1.05 -6.84 -2.41
CA ILE A 227 1.39 -7.76 -3.50
C ILE A 227 2.88 -8.09 -3.43
N SER A 228 3.34 -8.64 -2.30
CA SER A 228 4.76 -8.98 -2.10
C SER A 228 5.28 -10.01 -3.12
N ALA A 229 4.39 -10.71 -3.82
CA ALA A 229 4.75 -11.67 -4.88
C ALA A 229 5.16 -11.01 -6.22
N LEU A 230 4.91 -9.71 -6.43
CA LEU A 230 5.25 -8.95 -7.65
C LEU A 230 6.18 -7.76 -7.36
N SER A 231 6.94 -7.86 -6.27
CA SER A 231 7.51 -6.71 -5.60
C SER A 231 8.73 -6.13 -6.31
N HIS A 232 8.55 -4.96 -6.91
CA HIS A 232 9.65 -4.11 -7.40
C HIS A 232 9.89 -2.89 -6.51
N GLU A 233 9.19 -2.81 -5.39
CA GLU A 233 9.23 -1.67 -4.49
C GLU A 233 9.75 -2.12 -3.13
N PHE A 234 10.75 -1.40 -2.63
CA PHE A 234 11.23 -1.54 -1.27
C PHE A 234 10.64 -0.43 -0.42
N LYS A 235 10.01 -0.80 0.69
CA LYS A 235 9.18 0.11 1.49
C LYS A 235 9.54 0.05 2.96
N LYS A 236 9.13 1.09 3.67
CA LYS A 236 9.19 1.23 5.12
C LYS A 236 7.81 1.58 5.65
N GLY A 237 7.26 0.73 6.52
CA GLY A 237 6.11 1.02 7.37
C GLY A 237 6.53 1.45 8.77
N VAL A 238 5.78 2.36 9.36
CA VAL A 238 5.97 2.83 10.74
C VAL A 238 4.62 2.88 11.44
N ILE A 239 4.53 2.31 12.64
CA ILE A 239 3.37 2.37 13.52
C ILE A 239 3.80 3.01 14.84
N ASP A 240 3.13 4.11 15.18
CA ASP A 240 3.32 4.81 16.46
C ASP A 240 2.61 4.03 17.58
N PRO A 241 3.16 3.95 18.81
CA PRO A 241 2.51 3.26 19.91
C PRO A 241 1.26 4.00 20.38
N VAL A 242 0.18 3.26 20.63
CA VAL A 242 -1.10 3.78 21.15
C VAL A 242 -1.35 3.22 22.54
N ILE A 243 -1.69 4.11 23.48
CA ILE A 243 -2.07 3.77 24.85
C ILE A 243 -3.59 3.83 24.96
N ASP A 244 -4.22 2.72 25.32
CA ASP A 244 -5.66 2.68 25.55
C ASP A 244 -6.06 3.30 26.91
N ALA A 245 -7.37 3.45 27.16
CA ALA A 245 -7.89 3.99 28.42
C ALA A 245 -7.52 3.14 29.66
N GLY A 246 -7.09 1.90 29.47
CA GLY A 246 -6.62 0.99 30.51
C GLY A 246 -5.10 1.01 30.72
N GLY A 247 -4.36 1.84 29.97
CA GLY A 247 -2.90 1.93 30.04
C GLY A 247 -2.18 0.80 29.30
N LYS A 248 -2.87 0.00 28.48
CA LYS A 248 -2.25 -1.01 27.62
C LYS A 248 -1.70 -0.34 26.37
N ILE A 249 -0.46 -0.68 26.03
CA ILE A 249 0.22 -0.20 24.83
C ILE A 249 0.00 -1.20 23.70
N SER A 250 -0.22 -0.69 22.49
CA SER A 250 -0.40 -1.49 21.28
C SER A 250 0.08 -0.76 20.04
N TYR A 251 0.31 -1.52 18.96
CA TYR A 251 0.71 -1.02 17.65
C TYR A 251 -0.34 -1.43 16.60
N PRO A 252 -1.40 -0.63 16.39
CA PRO A 252 -2.49 -0.99 15.47
C PRO A 252 -2.03 -0.97 14.00
N SER A 253 -2.15 -2.09 13.30
CA SER A 253 -1.68 -2.23 11.90
C SER A 253 -2.42 -1.31 10.92
N ASP A 254 -3.66 -0.91 11.22
CA ASP A 254 -4.44 0.06 10.45
C ASP A 254 -3.85 1.48 10.51
N GLN A 255 -2.94 1.75 11.46
CA GLN A 255 -2.23 3.01 11.60
C GLN A 255 -0.82 2.98 10.99
N GLU A 256 -0.46 1.92 10.26
CA GLU A 256 0.84 1.81 9.57
C GLU A 256 0.97 2.88 8.47
N LYS A 257 1.93 3.79 8.67
CA LYS A 257 2.32 4.78 7.67
C LYS A 257 3.40 4.18 6.77
N VAL A 258 3.01 3.77 5.56
CA VAL A 258 3.92 3.18 4.57
C VAL A 258 4.54 4.26 3.68
N SER A 259 5.86 4.21 3.54
CA SER A 259 6.68 5.06 2.67
C SER A 259 7.46 4.22 1.65
N LEU A 260 7.52 4.70 0.42
CA LEU A 260 8.31 4.11 -0.65
C LEU A 260 9.76 4.57 -0.52
N LEU A 261 10.71 3.62 -0.41
CA LEU A 261 12.13 3.94 -0.35
C LEU A 261 12.75 3.94 -1.74
N THR A 262 12.40 2.95 -2.55
CA THR A 262 12.88 2.85 -3.93
C THR A 262 11.97 1.93 -4.74
N SER A 263 11.88 2.22 -6.03
CA SER A 263 11.25 1.38 -7.04
C SER A 263 12.31 0.67 -7.88
N TYR A 264 11.89 -0.31 -8.68
CA TYR A 264 12.74 -1.05 -9.62
C TYR A 264 13.71 -2.06 -8.98
N ILE A 265 13.33 -2.63 -7.83
CA ILE A 265 14.01 -3.80 -7.28
C ILE A 265 13.70 -5.04 -8.12
N ARG A 266 14.72 -5.79 -8.52
CA ARG A 266 14.59 -6.94 -9.43
C ARG A 266 15.07 -8.27 -8.87
N ASN A 267 15.76 -8.29 -7.72
CA ASN A 267 16.16 -9.58 -7.17
C ASN A 267 14.97 -10.37 -6.64
N VAL A 268 15.05 -11.68 -6.86
CA VAL A 268 14.20 -12.65 -6.16
C VAL A 268 14.65 -12.70 -4.70
N PRO A 269 13.73 -12.77 -3.71
CA PRO A 269 14.10 -12.97 -2.32
C PRO A 269 15.06 -14.17 -2.14
N PRO A 270 15.96 -14.13 -1.15
CA PRO A 270 16.03 -13.18 -0.04
C PRO A 270 16.61 -11.81 -0.40
N ILE A 271 15.98 -10.74 0.07
CA ILE A 271 16.62 -9.42 0.17
C ILE A 271 17.27 -9.22 1.55
N PHE A 272 16.79 -9.93 2.57
CA PHE A 272 17.36 -10.00 3.90
C PHE A 272 18.00 -11.37 4.12
N GLU A 273 19.31 -11.37 4.32
CA GLU A 273 20.09 -12.56 4.60
C GLU A 273 20.64 -12.48 6.02
N TYR A 274 20.43 -13.54 6.81
CA TYR A 274 20.84 -13.59 8.20
C TYR A 274 22.03 -14.52 8.37
N TYR A 275 22.94 -14.14 9.27
CA TYR A 275 24.18 -14.87 9.52
C TYR A 275 24.41 -15.06 11.01
N ASP A 276 24.92 -16.23 11.36
CA ASP A 276 25.28 -16.59 12.72
C ASP A 276 26.61 -15.95 13.19
N GLN A 277 26.97 -16.21 14.45
CA GLN A 277 28.23 -15.73 15.04
C GLN A 277 29.51 -16.23 14.34
N ASN A 278 29.42 -17.33 13.60
CA ASN A 278 30.53 -17.91 12.84
C ASN A 278 30.53 -17.45 11.38
N GLY A 279 29.56 -16.63 10.97
CA GLY A 279 29.39 -16.17 9.60
C GLY A 279 28.67 -17.16 8.69
N ASN A 280 28.02 -18.20 9.22
CA ASN A 280 27.21 -19.11 8.42
C ASN A 280 25.85 -18.48 8.11
N LYS A 281 25.40 -18.61 6.85
CA LYS A 281 24.07 -18.15 6.43
C LYS A 281 22.99 -19.01 7.08
N ILE A 282 21.99 -18.37 7.65
CA ILE A 282 20.83 -19.03 8.25
C ILE A 282 19.83 -19.36 7.14
N THR A 283 19.58 -20.66 7.03
CA THR A 283 18.62 -21.36 6.15
C THR A 283 17.14 -21.05 6.32
N ASP A 284 16.80 -21.05 7.59
CA ASP A 284 15.47 -21.33 8.12
C ASP A 284 14.83 -20.00 8.51
N TYR A 285 13.72 -19.67 7.85
CA TYR A 285 13.03 -18.40 7.99
C TYR A 285 11.65 -18.60 8.64
N PRO A 286 11.21 -17.72 9.55
CA PRO A 286 11.91 -16.54 10.05
C PRO A 286 13.17 -16.91 10.86
N ALA A 287 14.26 -16.19 10.63
CA ALA A 287 15.54 -16.49 11.24
C ALA A 287 15.45 -16.34 12.76
N ARG A 288 15.86 -17.38 13.49
CA ARG A 288 15.89 -17.35 14.95
C ARG A 288 16.83 -16.24 15.41
N LEU A 289 16.27 -15.23 16.06
CA LEU A 289 17.01 -14.06 16.53
C LEU A 289 18.26 -14.47 17.30
N LYS A 290 18.14 -15.39 18.27
CA LYS A 290 19.25 -15.87 19.10
C LYS A 290 20.47 -16.30 18.28
N ASP A 291 20.22 -16.90 17.12
CA ASP A 291 21.24 -17.44 16.24
C ASP A 291 21.78 -16.36 15.28
N THR A 292 21.02 -15.29 15.02
CA THR A 292 21.39 -14.18 14.13
C THR A 292 22.28 -13.14 14.83
N LYS A 293 23.45 -12.86 14.23
CA LYS A 293 24.37 -11.78 14.66
C LYS A 293 24.52 -10.66 13.64
N MET A 294 24.36 -10.98 12.37
CA MET A 294 24.46 -10.03 11.28
C MET A 294 23.30 -10.24 10.32
N MET A 295 22.76 -9.13 9.83
CA MET A 295 21.86 -9.10 8.70
C MET A 295 22.54 -8.39 7.54
N LYS A 296 22.53 -9.03 6.38
CA LYS A 296 22.92 -8.43 5.10
C LYS A 296 21.66 -8.11 4.33
N VAL A 297 21.64 -6.92 3.73
CA VAL A 297 20.60 -6.50 2.82
C VAL A 297 21.20 -6.41 1.43
N TYR A 298 20.60 -7.14 0.50
CA TYR A 298 21.03 -7.24 -0.88
C TYR A 298 19.87 -6.83 -1.78
N LEU A 299 20.04 -5.72 -2.52
CA LEU A 299 19.06 -5.22 -3.46
C LEU A 299 19.69 -5.13 -4.85
N VAL A 300 18.98 -5.63 -5.86
CA VAL A 300 19.37 -5.47 -7.26
C VAL A 300 18.44 -4.46 -7.91
N VAL A 301 18.99 -3.34 -8.36
CA VAL A 301 18.22 -2.23 -8.94
C VAL A 301 18.41 -2.20 -10.46
N ASN A 302 17.31 -2.27 -11.19
CA ASN A 302 17.33 -2.15 -12.65
C ASN A 302 15.99 -1.63 -13.20
N ILE A 303 16.02 -0.45 -13.83
CA ILE A 303 14.83 0.17 -14.42
C ILE A 303 14.35 -0.60 -15.65
N ASP A 304 15.25 -1.02 -16.53
CA ASP A 304 14.92 -1.80 -17.73
C ASP A 304 15.92 -2.97 -17.93
N PRO A 305 15.53 -4.21 -17.59
CA PRO A 305 16.40 -5.37 -17.77
C PRO A 305 16.72 -5.67 -19.25
N ASN A 306 15.97 -5.12 -20.20
CA ASN A 306 16.22 -5.30 -21.63
C ASN A 306 17.19 -4.26 -22.20
N ARG A 307 17.67 -3.32 -21.39
CA ARG A 307 18.52 -2.21 -21.84
C ARG A 307 19.75 -2.02 -20.94
N PRO A 308 20.98 -2.11 -21.48
CA PRO A 308 22.20 -1.78 -20.74
C PRO A 308 22.16 -0.33 -20.18
N PRO A 309 22.82 -0.02 -19.05
CA PRO A 309 23.82 -0.85 -18.36
C PRO A 309 23.22 -1.98 -17.51
N ASN A 310 24.08 -2.90 -17.09
CA ASN A 310 23.74 -4.07 -16.29
C ASN A 310 23.12 -3.68 -14.93
N GLU A 311 22.46 -4.65 -14.32
CA GLU A 311 21.94 -4.64 -12.95
C GLU A 311 22.91 -3.97 -11.97
N PHE A 312 22.38 -3.07 -11.14
CA PHE A 312 23.15 -2.43 -10.10
C PHE A 312 22.91 -3.12 -8.76
N GLU A 313 23.94 -3.77 -8.24
CA GLU A 313 23.88 -4.49 -6.98
C GLU A 313 24.24 -3.57 -5.81
N LEU A 314 23.32 -3.48 -4.84
CA LEU A 314 23.50 -2.79 -3.59
C LEU A 314 23.58 -3.80 -2.46
N GLU A 315 24.65 -3.72 -1.69
CA GLU A 315 24.85 -4.55 -0.50
C GLU A 315 25.17 -3.67 0.70
N SER A 316 24.52 -3.95 1.82
CA SER A 316 24.89 -3.38 3.11
C SER A 316 24.69 -4.40 4.22
N SER A 317 25.48 -4.31 5.28
CA SER A 317 25.41 -5.23 6.40
C SER A 317 25.26 -4.46 7.71
N VAL A 318 24.48 -5.03 8.62
CA VAL A 318 24.23 -4.49 9.95
C VAL A 318 24.42 -5.59 11.00
N GLN A 319 25.18 -5.26 12.04
CA GLN A 319 25.22 -6.09 13.24
C GLN A 319 24.02 -5.76 14.11
N LEU A 320 23.24 -6.77 14.47
CA LEU A 320 22.08 -6.61 15.33
C LEU A 320 22.58 -6.55 16.78
N ARG A 321 22.47 -5.38 17.42
CA ARG A 321 22.91 -5.18 18.82
C ARG A 321 21.87 -5.78 19.77
N ASN A 322 22.36 -6.46 20.81
CA ASN A 322 21.59 -6.96 21.96
C ASN A 322 20.37 -7.84 21.62
N LEU A 323 20.65 -9.12 21.39
CA LEU A 323 19.85 -10.16 22.02
C LEU A 323 20.66 -10.58 23.23
N LYS A 324 20.22 -10.16 24.43
CA LYS A 324 20.96 -10.39 25.67
C LYS A 324 21.48 -11.83 25.71
N ASN A 325 22.80 -11.95 25.80
CA ASN A 325 23.40 -13.12 26.42
C ASN A 325 23.00 -13.07 27.89
N GLU A 326 21.98 -13.83 28.28
CA GLU A 326 21.87 -14.61 29.52
C GLU A 326 20.55 -15.39 29.51
#